data_AF-A0A2D6P4A5-F1
#
_entry.id   AF-A0A2D6P4A5-F1
#
_cell.length_a   1.000
_cell.length_b   1.000
_cell.length_c   1.000
_cell.angle_alpha   90.00
_cell.angle_beta   90.00
_cell.angle_gamma   90.00
#
_symmetry.space_group_name_H-M   'P 1'
#
loop_
_entity.id
_entity.type
_entity.pdbx_description
1 polymer ?
#
loop_
_entity_poly.entity_id
_entity_poly.type
_entity_poly.pdbx_seq_one_letter_code
_entity_poly.pdbx_strand_id
1 'polypeptide(L)'
;MKVLVSFIKVFYQSIYYKMSNIVNITKESGIPLLGLGFIGIICRNNNNMIQIRTTTVCNMNCTFCSTDAGPFSKFHKTNFVVDLDYLLEYLQELANYFNTDLNVHLDSVGEPLAYPQLVELIKGIRKIKNYKDISIVTNGTLLNKKKIQDLDKAGLTRLNLSFHSINVLKSKELFGSKHYNIDAVIENIKELQKTNIDFYLAPVFIPSINDKDIEEIIEFGKEQNCKVLLQKFEHYKHGRKVKAKEQSYSDFYKTLKNLEKKHKTKLRYDYSKLETKKVKPLPIKFKKNDKVSVEIKSPGWFSNQSIGVAGNRAITILNHKADVKGNLKVKIIEAKSNIYLAEPVKRRIRF
;
A
#
# COMPACT_ATOMS: atom_id res chain seq x y z
N MET A 1 26.11 20.14 7.46
CA MET A 1 25.37 18.98 6.89
C MET A 1 25.11 17.81 7.85
N LYS A 2 25.53 17.86 9.14
CA LYS A 2 25.27 16.81 10.15
C LYS A 2 24.08 17.10 11.10
N VAL A 3 23.54 18.32 11.11
CA VAL A 3 22.50 18.76 12.06
C VAL A 3 21.06 18.48 11.55
N LEU A 4 20.84 18.48 10.23
CA LEU A 4 19.51 18.22 9.65
C LEU A 4 19.10 16.73 9.66
N VAL A 5 20.08 15.83 9.79
CA VAL A 5 19.87 14.38 9.94
C VAL A 5 19.35 14.04 11.35
N SER A 6 19.60 14.90 12.34
CA SER A 6 19.21 14.68 13.74
C SER A 6 17.71 14.85 13.96
N PHE A 7 17.08 15.89 13.40
CA PHE A 7 15.66 16.20 13.67
C PHE A 7 14.69 15.23 12.97
N ILE A 8 15.03 14.79 11.76
CA ILE A 8 14.27 13.77 11.03
C ILE A 8 14.43 12.40 11.71
N LYS A 9 15.62 12.07 12.22
CA LYS A 9 15.81 10.86 13.05
C LYS A 9 14.92 10.92 14.28
N VAL A 10 14.86 12.02 15.03
CA VAL A 10 14.09 12.09 16.28
C VAL A 10 12.58 11.94 16.07
N PHE A 11 12.01 12.54 15.00
CA PHE A 11 10.58 12.42 14.70
C PHE A 11 10.19 11.04 14.14
N TYR A 12 11.01 10.49 13.23
CA TYR A 12 10.84 9.10 12.77
C TYR A 12 11.04 8.13 13.93
N GLN A 13 12.07 8.33 14.75
CA GLN A 13 12.39 7.47 15.88
C GLN A 13 11.33 7.55 16.96
N SER A 14 10.59 8.66 17.17
CA SER A 14 9.45 8.70 18.11
C SER A 14 8.20 7.99 17.59
N ILE A 15 7.92 8.05 16.27
CA ILE A 15 6.85 7.29 15.63
C ILE A 15 7.20 5.79 15.68
N TYR A 16 8.43 5.45 15.31
CA TYR A 16 8.96 4.09 15.35
C TYR A 16 9.10 3.55 16.79
N TYR A 17 9.38 4.39 17.80
CA TYR A 17 9.51 3.96 19.20
C TYR A 17 8.18 3.51 19.82
N LYS A 18 7.05 4.04 19.37
CA LYS A 18 5.71 3.59 19.80
C LYS A 18 5.18 2.44 18.96
N MET A 19 5.77 2.17 17.80
CA MET A 19 5.32 1.13 16.88
C MET A 19 6.07 -0.17 17.14
N SER A 20 5.32 -1.25 17.24
CA SER A 20 5.82 -2.59 17.55
C SER A 20 6.89 -3.10 16.56
N ASN A 21 7.67 -4.10 17.02
CA ASN A 21 8.73 -4.87 16.33
C ASN A 21 8.74 -4.71 14.80
N ILE A 22 9.82 -4.12 14.27
CA ILE A 22 10.06 -3.99 12.83
C ILE A 22 10.99 -5.10 12.35
N VAL A 23 10.53 -5.84 11.35
CA VAL A 23 11.31 -6.84 10.62
C VAL A 23 11.80 -6.23 9.32
N ASN A 24 13.12 -6.21 9.13
CA ASN A 24 13.73 -5.81 7.86
C ASN A 24 13.79 -7.04 6.93
N ILE A 25 13.19 -6.93 5.74
CA ILE A 25 13.27 -7.94 4.70
C ILE A 25 14.46 -7.60 3.80
N THR A 26 15.56 -8.32 4.01
CA THR A 26 16.81 -8.19 3.24
C THR A 26 17.07 -9.47 2.44
N LYS A 27 18.08 -9.46 1.58
CA LYS A 27 18.53 -10.67 0.88
C LYS A 27 18.94 -11.79 1.86
N GLU A 28 19.62 -11.41 2.94
CA GLU A 28 20.10 -12.31 4.01
C GLU A 28 18.95 -12.87 4.86
N SER A 29 17.82 -12.15 4.95
CA SER A 29 16.62 -12.68 5.63
C SER A 29 16.11 -13.97 4.99
N GLY A 30 16.46 -14.21 3.72
CA GLY A 30 16.00 -15.36 2.95
C GLY A 30 14.50 -15.35 2.68
N ILE A 31 13.80 -14.23 2.90
CA ILE A 31 12.39 -14.05 2.61
C ILE A 31 12.25 -13.48 1.18
N PRO A 32 11.66 -14.23 0.22
CA PRO A 32 11.41 -13.72 -1.12
C PRO A 32 10.41 -12.56 -1.12
N LEU A 33 10.57 -11.61 -2.05
CA LEU A 33 9.64 -10.48 -2.21
C LEU A 33 8.34 -10.86 -2.93
N LEU A 34 8.23 -12.10 -3.44
CA LEU A 34 6.99 -12.67 -3.97
C LEU A 34 6.40 -13.65 -2.97
N GLY A 35 5.07 -13.61 -2.80
CA GLY A 35 4.37 -14.56 -1.94
C GLY A 35 3.43 -13.94 -0.92
N LEU A 36 3.76 -12.74 -0.46
CA LEU A 36 3.02 -12.04 0.60
C LEU A 36 2.09 -10.99 0.02
N GLY A 37 0.91 -10.88 0.62
CA GLY A 37 -0.08 -9.88 0.20
C GLY A 37 0.13 -8.50 0.81
N PHE A 38 1.00 -8.33 1.82
CA PHE A 38 1.10 -7.10 2.62
C PHE A 38 2.45 -6.36 2.49
N ILE A 39 3.48 -7.00 1.96
CA ILE A 39 4.84 -6.48 1.80
C ILE A 39 5.52 -7.13 0.59
N GLY A 40 6.46 -6.44 -0.05
CA GLY A 40 7.18 -6.94 -1.21
C GLY A 40 6.52 -6.56 -2.54
N ILE A 41 6.62 -7.45 -3.52
CA ILE A 41 6.16 -7.24 -4.89
C ILE A 41 4.93 -8.09 -5.18
N ILE A 42 3.91 -7.49 -5.79
CA ILE A 42 2.67 -8.17 -6.13
C ILE A 42 2.34 -7.93 -7.61
N CYS A 43 2.22 -9.02 -8.37
CA CYS A 43 1.84 -8.99 -9.77
C CYS A 43 0.44 -9.61 -9.91
N ARG A 44 -0.57 -8.80 -10.21
CA ARG A 44 -1.97 -9.25 -10.38
C ARG A 44 -2.39 -9.21 -11.84
N ASN A 45 -3.46 -9.94 -12.17
CA ASN A 45 -4.23 -9.80 -13.42
C ASN A 45 -3.47 -10.00 -14.73
N ASN A 46 -2.29 -10.64 -14.69
CA ASN A 46 -1.46 -10.94 -15.85
C ASN A 46 -1.22 -9.70 -16.73
N ASN A 47 -0.96 -8.56 -16.09
CA ASN A 47 -0.65 -7.32 -16.78
C ASN A 47 0.71 -6.76 -16.35
N ASN A 48 1.18 -5.74 -17.07
CA ASN A 48 2.45 -5.08 -16.83
C ASN A 48 2.44 -4.10 -15.64
N MET A 49 1.45 -4.20 -14.73
CA MET A 49 1.41 -3.40 -13.52
C MET A 49 1.99 -4.19 -12.34
N ILE A 50 3.08 -3.68 -11.78
CA ILE A 50 3.75 -4.22 -10.61
C ILE A 50 3.39 -3.36 -9.40
N GLN A 51 2.80 -3.97 -8.39
CA GLN A 51 2.58 -3.30 -7.11
C GLN A 51 3.77 -3.56 -6.19
N ILE A 52 4.23 -2.52 -5.51
CA ILE A 52 5.37 -2.61 -4.60
C ILE A 52 4.99 -2.01 -3.25
N ARG A 53 5.02 -2.86 -2.22
CA ARG A 53 4.76 -2.52 -0.82
C ARG A 53 6.08 -2.52 -0.08
N THR A 54 6.64 -1.34 0.14
CA THR A 54 7.99 -1.14 0.73
C THR A 54 8.00 -1.23 2.24
N THR A 55 6.88 -0.88 2.88
CA THR A 55 6.72 -0.90 4.33
C THR A 55 5.28 -1.21 4.70
N THR A 56 5.05 -1.68 5.92
CA THR A 56 3.70 -1.74 6.54
C THR A 56 3.46 -0.61 7.53
N VAL A 57 4.47 0.24 7.78
CA VAL A 57 4.41 1.34 8.75
C VAL A 57 3.44 2.40 8.24
N CYS A 58 2.56 2.88 9.11
CA CYS A 58 1.65 3.99 8.83
C CYS A 58 1.63 4.95 10.02
N ASN A 59 1.67 6.24 9.73
CA ASN A 59 1.62 7.31 10.72
C ASN A 59 0.19 7.79 11.04
N MET A 60 -0.82 7.30 10.32
CA MET A 60 -2.24 7.60 10.55
C MET A 60 -3.01 6.41 11.12
N ASN A 61 -4.20 6.66 11.66
CA ASN A 61 -5.07 5.64 12.25
C ASN A 61 -6.51 5.76 11.72
N CYS A 62 -6.64 5.87 10.39
CA CYS A 62 -7.91 6.17 9.71
C CYS A 62 -9.05 5.26 10.19
N THR A 63 -10.21 5.81 10.51
CA THR A 63 -11.32 5.07 11.13
C THR A 63 -11.93 4.01 10.22
N PHE A 64 -11.72 4.14 8.91
CA PHE A 64 -12.20 3.25 7.85
C PHE A 64 -11.08 2.42 7.19
N CYS A 65 -9.87 2.40 7.76
CA CYS A 65 -8.71 1.72 7.16
C CYS A 65 -9.02 0.24 6.88
N SER A 66 -8.97 -0.16 5.60
CA SER A 66 -9.21 -1.53 5.14
C SER A 66 -8.22 -2.53 5.73
N THR A 67 -7.02 -2.07 6.05
CA THR A 67 -5.95 -2.88 6.62
C THR A 67 -5.85 -2.77 8.13
N ASP A 68 -6.49 -1.82 8.83
CA ASP A 68 -6.17 -1.55 10.26
C ASP A 68 -4.68 -1.19 10.51
N ALA A 69 -4.01 -0.57 9.55
CA ALA A 69 -2.65 -0.05 9.76
C ALA A 69 -2.65 1.20 10.66
N GLY A 70 -1.50 1.46 11.29
CA GLY A 70 -1.30 2.62 12.16
C GLY A 70 -0.83 2.25 13.58
N PRO A 71 -0.50 3.27 14.40
CA PRO A 71 0.05 3.08 15.73
C PRO A 71 -0.91 2.39 16.71
N PHE A 72 -2.22 2.43 16.47
CA PHE A 72 -3.24 1.79 17.32
C PHE A 72 -3.90 0.59 16.66
N SER A 73 -3.16 -0.11 15.78
CA SER A 73 -3.63 -1.36 15.17
C SER A 73 -3.98 -2.42 16.23
N LYS A 74 -5.14 -3.05 16.05
CA LYS A 74 -5.59 -4.15 16.91
C LYS A 74 -5.03 -5.48 16.41
N PHE A 75 -4.93 -5.65 15.10
CA PHE A 75 -4.51 -6.91 14.47
C PHE A 75 -3.01 -6.96 14.16
N HIS A 76 -2.40 -5.85 13.76
CA HIS A 76 -1.01 -5.83 13.31
C HIS A 76 -0.08 -5.61 14.48
N LYS A 77 0.79 -6.58 14.72
CA LYS A 77 1.78 -6.52 15.80
C LYS A 77 3.22 -6.48 15.30
N THR A 78 3.45 -6.81 14.03
CA THR A 78 4.78 -6.74 13.42
C THR A 78 4.74 -5.75 12.27
N ASN A 79 5.71 -4.86 12.19
CA ASN A 79 5.91 -4.02 11.02
C ASN A 79 7.02 -4.57 10.13
N PHE A 80 6.96 -4.28 8.83
CA PHE A 80 7.99 -4.69 7.88
C PHE A 80 8.51 -3.51 7.09
N VAL A 81 9.77 -3.59 6.72
CA VAL A 81 10.45 -2.67 5.80
C VAL A 81 11.29 -3.52 4.85
N VAL A 82 11.19 -3.27 3.55
CA VAL A 82 12.01 -3.95 2.53
C VAL A 82 13.28 -3.15 2.30
N ASP A 83 14.41 -3.85 2.27
CA ASP A 83 15.69 -3.27 1.88
C ASP A 83 15.65 -2.75 0.43
N LEU A 84 16.27 -1.58 0.19
CA LEU A 84 16.23 -0.92 -1.10
C LEU A 84 16.94 -1.72 -2.19
N ASP A 85 18.17 -2.18 -1.91
CA ASP A 85 19.02 -2.81 -2.91
C ASP A 85 18.44 -4.17 -3.28
N TYR A 86 17.98 -4.93 -2.28
CA TYR A 86 17.26 -6.17 -2.52
C TYR A 86 15.99 -5.97 -3.35
N LEU A 87 15.21 -4.92 -3.08
CA LEU A 87 14.00 -4.61 -3.85
C LEU A 87 14.30 -4.26 -5.31
N LEU A 88 15.33 -3.46 -5.56
CA LEU A 88 15.74 -3.07 -6.92
C LEU A 88 16.31 -4.26 -7.70
N GLU A 89 17.11 -5.12 -7.06
CA GLU A 89 17.60 -6.37 -7.66
C GLU A 89 16.43 -7.26 -8.10
N TYR A 90 15.47 -7.51 -7.19
CA TYR A 90 14.29 -8.33 -7.47
C TYR A 90 13.41 -7.73 -8.59
N LEU A 91 13.26 -6.41 -8.60
CA LEU A 91 12.48 -5.72 -9.62
C LEU A 91 13.16 -5.80 -11.00
N GLN A 92 14.49 -5.74 -11.05
CA GLN A 92 15.25 -5.91 -12.29
C GLN A 92 15.10 -7.33 -12.86
N GLU A 93 15.10 -8.36 -12.01
CA GLU A 93 14.80 -9.75 -12.43
C GLU A 93 13.40 -9.87 -13.04
N LEU A 94 12.41 -9.25 -12.40
CA LEU A 94 11.02 -9.24 -12.90
C LEU A 94 10.89 -8.48 -14.21
N ALA A 95 11.56 -7.34 -14.35
CA ALA A 95 11.59 -6.57 -15.60
C ALA A 95 12.16 -7.40 -16.75
N ASN A 96 13.24 -8.15 -16.50
CA ASN A 96 13.82 -9.06 -17.48
C ASN A 96 12.85 -10.22 -17.83
N TYR A 97 12.14 -10.77 -16.83
CA TYR A 97 11.16 -11.83 -17.06
C TYR A 97 9.97 -11.38 -17.91
N PHE A 98 9.40 -10.21 -17.60
CA PHE A 98 8.24 -9.70 -18.33
C PHE A 98 8.63 -9.14 -19.70
N ASN A 99 9.86 -8.62 -19.84
CA ASN A 99 10.43 -8.07 -21.07
C ASN A 99 9.48 -7.10 -21.81
N THR A 100 8.87 -6.18 -21.05
CA THR A 100 7.86 -5.22 -21.52
C THR A 100 7.93 -3.95 -20.67
N ASP A 101 7.28 -2.89 -21.15
CA ASP A 101 7.09 -1.67 -20.36
C ASP A 101 6.40 -1.96 -19.03
N LEU A 102 6.94 -1.48 -17.92
CA LEU A 102 6.42 -1.68 -16.58
C LEU A 102 5.76 -0.42 -16.02
N ASN A 103 4.55 -0.60 -15.49
CA ASN A 103 3.87 0.38 -14.65
C ASN A 103 4.07 -0.04 -13.18
N VAL A 104 4.72 0.79 -12.38
CA VAL A 104 4.96 0.53 -10.95
C VAL A 104 3.95 1.32 -10.12
N HIS A 105 3.26 0.61 -9.24
CA HIS A 105 2.32 1.21 -8.29
C HIS A 105 2.81 0.98 -6.86
N LEU A 106 3.28 2.05 -6.23
CA LEU A 106 3.65 2.09 -4.81
C LEU A 106 2.37 2.24 -4.00
N ASP A 107 1.69 1.11 -3.80
CA ASP A 107 0.68 0.97 -2.76
C ASP A 107 1.34 0.40 -1.51
N SER A 108 0.80 0.68 -0.34
CA SER A 108 1.24 0.04 0.89
C SER A 108 0.01 -0.31 1.70
N VAL A 109 0.11 -1.34 2.51
CA VAL A 109 -0.87 -1.56 3.57
C VAL A 109 -0.80 -0.48 4.65
N GLY A 110 0.34 0.21 4.75
CA GLY A 110 0.57 1.41 5.54
C GLY A 110 0.79 2.66 4.66
N GLU A 111 1.77 3.50 5.00
CA GLU A 111 2.05 4.77 4.32
C GLU A 111 3.38 4.69 3.54
N PRO A 112 3.36 4.74 2.19
CA PRO A 112 4.58 4.71 1.39
C PRO A 112 5.59 5.81 1.73
N LEU A 113 5.17 7.02 2.10
CA LEU A 113 6.09 8.09 2.52
C LEU A 113 6.79 7.81 3.86
N ALA A 114 6.32 6.82 4.63
CA ALA A 114 7.03 6.36 5.82
C ALA A 114 8.28 5.54 5.46
N TYR A 115 8.43 5.11 4.20
CA TYR A 115 9.64 4.42 3.73
C TYR A 115 10.82 5.40 3.61
N PRO A 116 11.91 5.22 4.38
CA PRO A 116 12.99 6.21 4.45
C PRO A 116 13.69 6.48 3.11
N GLN A 117 13.81 5.44 2.27
CA GLN A 117 14.55 5.46 1.01
C GLN A 117 13.65 5.66 -0.22
N LEU A 118 12.43 6.18 -0.05
CA LEU A 118 11.46 6.31 -1.15
C LEU A 118 11.98 7.09 -2.36
N VAL A 119 12.69 8.19 -2.15
CA VAL A 119 13.24 9.01 -3.26
C VAL A 119 14.28 8.20 -4.05
N GLU A 120 15.13 7.46 -3.35
CA GLU A 120 16.15 6.61 -3.99
C GLU A 120 15.53 5.40 -4.68
N LEU A 121 14.46 4.84 -4.11
CA LEU A 121 13.66 3.82 -4.77
C LEU A 121 13.09 4.30 -6.10
N ILE A 122 12.47 5.49 -6.14
CA ILE A 122 11.90 6.06 -7.37
C ILE A 122 12.99 6.27 -8.43
N LYS A 123 14.15 6.82 -8.03
CA LYS A 123 15.32 6.95 -8.92
C LYS A 123 15.82 5.59 -9.42
N GLY A 124 15.86 4.59 -8.56
CA GLY A 124 16.27 3.22 -8.88
C GLY A 124 15.32 2.57 -9.89
N ILE A 125 14.01 2.64 -9.64
CA ILE A 125 12.97 2.12 -10.55
C ILE A 125 13.10 2.78 -11.92
N ARG A 126 13.32 4.10 -11.99
CA ARG A 126 13.46 4.82 -13.26
C ARG A 126 14.65 4.35 -14.11
N LYS A 127 15.68 3.75 -13.49
CA LYS A 127 16.84 3.18 -14.19
C LYS A 127 16.57 1.78 -14.75
N ILE A 128 15.47 1.14 -14.36
CA ILE A 128 15.12 -0.19 -14.86
C ILE A 128 14.67 -0.08 -16.31
N LYS A 129 15.19 -0.96 -17.15
CA LYS A 129 14.87 -1.02 -18.59
C LYS A 129 13.36 -1.19 -18.77
N ASN A 130 12.79 -0.49 -19.77
CA ASN A 130 11.36 -0.50 -20.09
C ASN A 130 10.49 0.03 -18.92
N TYR A 131 10.95 1.05 -18.20
CA TYR A 131 10.11 1.73 -17.22
C TYR A 131 9.13 2.71 -17.91
N LYS A 132 7.86 2.78 -17.47
CA LYS A 132 6.83 3.67 -18.03
C LYS A 132 6.22 4.66 -17.01
N ASP A 133 5.79 4.19 -15.85
CA ASP A 133 4.99 4.98 -14.88
C ASP A 133 5.26 4.56 -13.42
N ILE A 134 5.45 5.51 -12.49
CA ILE A 134 5.51 5.27 -11.03
C ILE A 134 4.38 6.08 -10.42
N SER A 135 3.39 5.37 -9.90
CA SER A 135 2.33 5.97 -9.12
C SER A 135 2.46 5.63 -7.65
N ILE A 136 2.06 6.56 -6.77
CA ILE A 136 2.04 6.35 -5.33
C ILE A 136 0.67 6.72 -4.75
N VAL A 137 0.25 6.01 -3.71
CA VAL A 137 -0.87 6.42 -2.85
C VAL A 137 -0.31 6.91 -1.53
N THR A 138 -0.73 8.09 -1.06
CA THR A 138 -0.25 8.64 0.21
C THR A 138 -1.35 9.37 0.95
N ASN A 139 -1.27 9.42 2.28
CA ASN A 139 -2.07 10.30 3.11
C ASN A 139 -1.59 11.76 3.10
N GLY A 140 -0.43 12.04 2.49
CA GLY A 140 0.10 13.40 2.28
C GLY A 140 0.67 14.09 3.49
N THR A 141 0.51 13.55 4.70
CA THR A 141 0.96 14.20 5.94
C THR A 141 2.48 14.23 6.11
N LEU A 142 3.21 13.38 5.38
CA LEU A 142 4.67 13.36 5.34
C LEU A 142 5.24 14.11 4.12
N LEU A 143 4.38 14.73 3.32
CA LEU A 143 4.81 15.66 2.28
C LEU A 143 5.19 17.00 2.90
N ASN A 144 6.14 17.65 2.25
CA ASN A 144 6.48 19.06 2.43
C ASN A 144 7.10 19.53 1.11
N LYS A 145 7.35 20.84 1.01
CA LYS A 145 7.92 21.45 -0.19
C LYS A 145 9.15 20.72 -0.72
N LYS A 146 10.14 20.44 0.15
CA LYS A 146 11.36 19.75 -0.26
C LYS A 146 11.07 18.33 -0.75
N LYS A 147 10.26 17.56 -0.02
CA LYS A 147 9.92 16.18 -0.36
C LYS A 147 9.21 16.10 -1.72
N ILE A 148 8.26 17.00 -1.98
CA ILE A 148 7.54 17.09 -3.25
C ILE A 148 8.51 17.32 -4.41
N GLN A 149 9.43 18.29 -4.27
CA GLN A 149 10.45 18.56 -5.27
C GLN A 149 11.44 17.40 -5.47
N ASP A 150 11.82 16.71 -4.40
CA ASP A 150 12.68 15.52 -4.47
C ASP A 150 11.99 14.39 -5.24
N LEU A 151 10.68 14.18 -5.03
CA LEU A 151 9.88 13.16 -5.73
C LEU A 151 9.71 13.49 -7.22
N ASP A 152 9.43 14.75 -7.55
CA ASP A 152 9.32 15.22 -8.94
C ASP A 152 10.65 15.02 -9.69
N LYS A 153 11.77 15.46 -9.09
CA LYS A 153 13.12 15.25 -9.66
C LYS A 153 13.50 13.78 -9.80
N ALA A 154 13.07 12.93 -8.86
CA ALA A 154 13.29 11.49 -8.94
C ALA A 154 12.54 10.86 -10.12
N GLY A 155 11.47 11.50 -10.59
CA GLY A 155 10.64 11.04 -11.71
C GLY A 155 9.39 10.30 -11.26
N LEU A 156 8.81 10.66 -10.10
CA LEU A 156 7.45 10.23 -9.76
C LEU A 156 6.48 10.77 -10.80
N THR A 157 5.66 9.91 -11.41
CA THR A 157 4.74 10.32 -12.49
C THR A 157 3.35 10.65 -11.97
N ARG A 158 2.85 9.87 -11.00
CA ARG A 158 1.51 10.08 -10.44
C ARG A 158 1.42 9.97 -8.92
N LEU A 159 0.50 10.75 -8.34
CA LEU A 159 0.23 10.73 -6.91
C LEU A 159 -1.28 10.72 -6.63
N ASN A 160 -1.75 9.72 -5.89
CA ASN A 160 -3.10 9.69 -5.34
C ASN A 160 -3.05 10.15 -3.88
N LEU A 161 -3.58 11.34 -3.61
CA LEU A 161 -3.59 11.95 -2.30
C LEU A 161 -4.89 11.59 -1.57
N SER A 162 -4.79 10.79 -0.51
CA SER A 162 -5.94 10.49 0.35
C SER A 162 -6.42 11.79 1.00
N PHE A 163 -7.64 12.23 0.65
CA PHE A 163 -8.17 13.52 1.04
C PHE A 163 -9.67 13.36 1.28
N HIS A 164 -10.11 13.27 2.54
CA HIS A 164 -11.43 12.72 2.90
C HIS A 164 -12.44 13.73 3.42
N SER A 165 -11.99 14.92 3.78
CA SER A 165 -12.81 16.07 4.16
C SER A 165 -11.95 17.33 4.16
N ILE A 166 -12.52 18.47 3.76
CA ILE A 166 -11.91 19.79 3.94
C ILE A 166 -12.19 20.37 5.34
N ASN A 167 -13.12 19.79 6.08
CA ASN A 167 -13.43 20.21 7.44
C ASN A 167 -12.34 19.70 8.41
N VAL A 168 -11.81 20.61 9.23
CA VAL A 168 -10.70 20.33 10.16
C VAL A 168 -11.04 19.22 11.17
N LEU A 169 -12.24 19.26 11.76
CA LEU A 169 -12.63 18.27 12.77
C LEU A 169 -12.95 16.93 12.13
N LYS A 170 -13.68 16.94 11.01
CA LYS A 170 -14.06 15.71 10.30
C LYS A 170 -12.86 15.02 9.68
N SER A 171 -11.90 15.75 9.14
CA SER A 171 -10.65 15.17 8.63
C SER A 171 -9.82 14.51 9.75
N LYS A 172 -9.68 15.15 10.92
CA LYS A 172 -9.05 14.54 12.11
C LYS A 172 -9.76 13.26 12.56
N GLU A 173 -11.09 13.26 12.57
CA GLU A 173 -11.91 12.08 12.86
C GLU A 173 -11.65 10.96 11.85
N LEU A 174 -11.74 11.25 10.55
CA LEU A 174 -11.59 10.27 9.47
C LEU A 174 -10.17 9.66 9.43
N PHE A 175 -9.13 10.46 9.64
CA PHE A 175 -7.74 9.99 9.76
C PHE A 175 -7.41 9.40 11.14
N GLY A 176 -8.33 9.48 12.10
CA GLY A 176 -8.16 8.97 13.47
C GLY A 176 -6.95 9.56 14.19
N SER A 177 -6.61 10.82 13.91
CA SER A 177 -5.45 11.50 14.46
C SER A 177 -5.78 12.94 14.81
N LYS A 178 -5.63 13.30 16.10
CA LYS A 178 -5.78 14.69 16.56
C LYS A 178 -4.74 15.65 15.96
N HIS A 179 -3.62 15.08 15.50
CA HIS A 179 -2.50 15.81 14.90
C HIS A 179 -2.60 15.92 13.37
N TYR A 180 -3.62 15.32 12.74
CA TYR A 180 -3.85 15.53 11.32
C TYR A 180 -4.11 17.03 11.07
N ASN A 181 -3.35 17.60 10.14
CA ASN A 181 -3.42 19.01 9.79
C ASN A 181 -3.82 19.14 8.32
N ILE A 182 -5.09 19.46 8.08
CA ILE A 182 -5.63 19.63 6.73
C ILE A 182 -5.01 20.83 6.01
N ASP A 183 -4.69 21.91 6.73
CA ASP A 183 -4.13 23.13 6.14
C ASP A 183 -2.74 22.86 5.55
N ALA A 184 -1.91 22.09 6.27
CA ALA A 184 -0.61 21.65 5.76
C ALA A 184 -0.76 20.75 4.52
N VAL A 185 -1.79 19.91 4.45
CA VAL A 185 -2.08 19.11 3.25
C VAL A 185 -2.54 19.99 2.09
N ILE A 186 -3.33 21.03 2.34
CA ILE A 186 -3.72 22.02 1.33
C ILE A 186 -2.50 22.81 0.81
N GLU A 187 -1.56 23.16 1.67
CA GLU A 187 -0.28 23.76 1.24
C GLU A 187 0.53 22.80 0.35
N ASN A 188 0.54 21.51 0.68
CA ASN A 188 1.17 20.49 -0.16
C ASN A 188 0.49 20.36 -1.53
N ILE A 189 -0.83 20.51 -1.61
CA ILE A 189 -1.56 20.57 -2.90
C ILE A 189 -1.05 21.73 -3.75
N LYS A 190 -0.90 22.92 -3.17
CA LYS A 190 -0.36 24.10 -3.88
C LYS A 190 1.05 23.90 -4.40
N GLU A 191 1.88 23.15 -3.67
CA GLU A 191 3.23 22.82 -4.16
C GLU A 191 3.22 21.72 -5.23
N LEU A 192 2.35 20.70 -5.11
CA LEU A 192 2.20 19.66 -6.14
C LEU A 192 1.81 20.25 -7.50
N GLN A 193 0.96 21.29 -7.52
CA GLN A 193 0.59 22.01 -8.74
C GLN A 193 1.76 22.66 -9.49
N LYS A 194 2.91 22.84 -8.84
CA LYS A 194 4.13 23.42 -9.44
C LYS A 194 5.08 22.34 -9.98
N THR A 195 4.68 21.08 -9.94
CA THR A 195 5.50 19.93 -10.38
C THR A 195 4.93 19.27 -11.62
N ASN A 196 5.65 18.31 -12.19
CA ASN A 196 5.17 17.50 -13.30
C ASN A 196 4.41 16.25 -12.84
N ILE A 197 4.23 16.06 -11.52
CA ILE A 197 3.51 14.94 -10.94
C ILE A 197 2.02 15.12 -11.23
N ASP A 198 1.41 14.20 -11.98
CA ASP A 198 -0.04 14.19 -12.16
C ASP A 198 -0.71 13.64 -10.89
N PHE A 199 -1.50 14.47 -10.20
CA PHE A 199 -2.07 14.10 -8.92
C PHE A 199 -3.59 14.18 -8.87
N TYR A 200 -4.16 13.32 -8.02
CA TYR A 200 -5.60 13.23 -7.79
C TYR A 200 -5.88 13.35 -6.29
N LEU A 201 -6.87 14.17 -5.93
CA LEU A 201 -7.53 14.06 -4.63
C LEU A 201 -8.35 12.78 -4.64
N ALA A 202 -8.05 11.86 -3.74
CA ALA A 202 -8.57 10.50 -3.77
C ALA A 202 -9.41 10.18 -2.51
N PRO A 203 -10.57 10.80 -2.31
CA PRO A 203 -11.45 10.45 -1.20
C PRO A 203 -11.99 9.03 -1.34
N VAL A 204 -12.10 8.31 -0.22
CA VAL A 204 -12.97 7.14 -0.09
C VAL A 204 -14.38 7.63 0.22
N PHE A 205 -15.35 7.22 -0.59
CA PHE A 205 -16.77 7.47 -0.33
C PHE A 205 -17.29 6.45 0.69
N ILE A 206 -17.65 6.94 1.87
CA ILE A 206 -18.18 6.15 3.00
C ILE A 206 -19.65 6.55 3.18
N PRO A 207 -20.59 5.75 2.66
CA PRO A 207 -22.00 6.11 2.64
C PRO A 207 -22.54 6.47 4.03
N SER A 208 -23.30 7.55 4.09
CA SER A 208 -23.88 8.16 5.29
C SER A 208 -22.87 8.76 6.29
N ILE A 209 -21.56 8.73 6.00
CA ILE A 209 -20.52 9.24 6.90
C ILE A 209 -19.86 10.51 6.36
N ASN A 210 -19.62 10.57 5.04
CA ASN A 210 -18.91 11.69 4.41
C ASN A 210 -19.52 12.14 3.08
N ASP A 211 -20.82 11.90 2.85
CA ASP A 211 -21.51 12.24 1.60
C ASP A 211 -21.40 13.73 1.26
N LYS A 212 -21.60 14.60 2.26
CA LYS A 212 -21.44 16.05 2.10
C LYS A 212 -19.98 16.42 1.82
N ASP A 213 -19.04 15.80 2.53
CA ASP A 213 -17.61 16.05 2.33
C ASP A 213 -17.16 15.68 0.90
N ILE A 214 -17.73 14.61 0.31
CA ILE A 214 -17.43 14.26 -1.09
C ILE A 214 -17.83 15.40 -2.03
N GLU A 215 -19.03 15.95 -1.89
CA GLU A 215 -19.46 17.07 -2.74
C GLU A 215 -18.59 18.32 -2.54
N GLU A 216 -18.24 18.64 -1.29
CA GLU A 216 -17.36 19.76 -0.94
C GLU A 216 -15.95 19.58 -1.54
N ILE A 217 -15.39 18.35 -1.50
CA ILE A 217 -14.10 18.03 -2.11
C ILE A 217 -14.16 18.16 -3.64
N ILE A 218 -15.29 17.81 -4.26
CA ILE A 218 -15.47 17.96 -5.70
C ILE A 218 -15.45 19.44 -6.10
N GLU A 219 -16.17 20.29 -5.37
CA GLU A 219 -16.16 21.73 -5.63
C GLU A 219 -14.79 22.36 -5.33
N PHE A 220 -14.16 22.01 -4.20
CA PHE A 220 -12.78 22.40 -3.91
C PHE A 220 -11.81 21.99 -5.02
N GLY A 221 -11.94 20.76 -5.53
CA GLY A 221 -11.14 20.27 -6.65
C GLY A 221 -11.31 21.13 -7.89
N LYS A 222 -12.54 21.52 -8.24
CA LYS A 222 -12.80 22.41 -9.37
C LYS A 222 -12.20 23.80 -9.17
N GLU A 223 -12.40 24.41 -7.99
CA GLU A 223 -11.87 25.73 -7.66
C GLU A 223 -10.34 25.77 -7.72
N GLN A 224 -9.69 24.71 -7.23
CA GLN A 224 -8.23 24.58 -7.23
C GLN A 224 -7.68 23.95 -8.52
N ASN A 225 -8.49 23.69 -9.54
CA ASN A 225 -8.08 22.98 -10.76
C ASN A 225 -7.35 21.64 -10.49
N CYS A 226 -7.83 20.90 -9.48
CA CYS A 226 -7.34 19.59 -9.09
C CYS A 226 -8.31 18.49 -9.56
N LYS A 227 -7.75 17.34 -9.96
CA LYS A 227 -8.56 16.18 -10.33
C LYS A 227 -9.02 15.43 -9.08
N VAL A 228 -10.22 14.88 -9.12
CA VAL A 228 -10.77 14.04 -8.03
C VAL A 228 -10.97 12.62 -8.53
N LEU A 229 -10.53 11.64 -7.76
CA LEU A 229 -10.71 10.20 -8.01
C LEU A 229 -11.46 9.58 -6.84
N LEU A 230 -12.76 9.32 -7.03
CA LEU A 230 -13.57 8.77 -5.95
C LEU A 230 -13.31 7.26 -5.79
N GLN A 231 -13.04 6.83 -4.57
CA GLN A 231 -12.77 5.43 -4.23
C GLN A 231 -13.96 4.80 -3.51
N LYS A 232 -14.27 3.55 -3.83
CA LYS A 232 -15.33 2.78 -3.18
C LYS A 232 -14.88 2.32 -1.79
N PHE A 233 -15.72 2.53 -0.78
CA PHE A 233 -15.53 1.92 0.53
C PHE A 233 -15.85 0.42 0.52
N GLU A 234 -15.06 -0.36 1.25
CA GLU A 234 -15.17 -1.83 1.33
C GLU A 234 -14.91 -2.32 2.75
N HIS A 235 -15.72 -3.28 3.21
CA HIS A 235 -15.53 -3.93 4.50
C HIS A 235 -14.55 -5.09 4.40
N TYR A 236 -13.44 -4.96 5.11
CA TYR A 236 -12.46 -6.04 5.23
C TYR A 236 -12.58 -6.73 6.58
N LYS A 237 -12.37 -8.06 6.59
CA LYS A 237 -12.43 -8.90 7.81
C LYS A 237 -11.59 -8.32 8.95
N HIS A 238 -10.35 -7.95 8.64
CA HIS A 238 -9.36 -7.40 9.55
C HIS A 238 -9.18 -5.88 9.43
N GLY A 239 -10.06 -5.19 8.70
CA GLY A 239 -10.10 -3.73 8.64
C GLY A 239 -10.85 -3.12 9.82
N ARG A 240 -10.74 -1.81 9.98
CA ARG A 240 -11.50 -1.07 10.99
C ARG A 240 -12.99 -1.07 10.67
N LYS A 241 -13.80 -1.21 11.71
CA LYS A 241 -15.25 -1.31 11.60
C LYS A 241 -15.86 0.08 11.64
N VAL A 242 -16.55 0.43 10.57
CA VAL A 242 -17.33 1.66 10.43
C VAL A 242 -18.79 1.29 10.24
N LYS A 243 -19.70 2.06 10.86
CA LYS A 243 -21.15 1.89 10.71
C LYS A 243 -21.64 2.48 9.38
N ALA A 244 -21.07 2.02 8.27
CA ALA A 244 -21.45 2.40 6.92
C ALA A 244 -21.83 1.16 6.12
N LYS A 245 -22.88 1.25 5.30
CA LYS A 245 -23.28 0.15 4.42
C LYS A 245 -22.43 0.17 3.16
N GLU A 246 -21.70 -0.90 2.90
CA GLU A 246 -20.97 -1.06 1.64
C GLU A 246 -21.96 -1.10 0.46
N GLN A 247 -21.67 -0.31 -0.58
CA GLN A 247 -22.42 -0.34 -1.83
C GLN A 247 -21.95 -1.50 -2.72
N SER A 248 -22.86 -2.04 -3.55
CA SER A 248 -22.43 -2.86 -4.68
C SER A 248 -21.62 -2.01 -5.66
N TYR A 249 -20.78 -2.63 -6.51
CA TYR A 249 -20.09 -1.89 -7.58
C TYR A 249 -21.07 -1.17 -8.51
N SER A 250 -22.23 -1.78 -8.82
CA SER A 250 -23.27 -1.16 -9.64
C SER A 250 -23.81 0.12 -9.00
N ASP A 251 -24.13 0.08 -7.72
CA ASP A 251 -24.66 1.24 -7.00
C ASP A 251 -23.61 2.33 -6.79
N PHE A 252 -22.35 1.93 -6.55
CA PHE A 252 -21.24 2.87 -6.52
C PHE A 252 -21.08 3.58 -7.87
N TYR A 253 -21.11 2.87 -9.00
CA TYR A 253 -21.00 3.50 -10.32
C TYR A 253 -22.21 4.38 -10.68
N LYS A 254 -23.42 4.04 -10.21
CA LYS A 254 -24.60 4.92 -10.32
C LYS A 254 -24.40 6.20 -9.50
N THR A 255 -23.95 6.08 -8.26
CA THR A 255 -23.63 7.23 -7.38
C THR A 255 -22.60 8.13 -8.05
N LEU A 256 -21.53 7.53 -8.56
CA LEU A 256 -20.45 8.23 -9.25
C LEU A 256 -20.99 8.96 -10.49
N LYS A 257 -21.80 8.31 -11.34
CA LYS A 257 -22.43 8.95 -12.51
C LYS A 257 -23.33 10.13 -12.13
N ASN A 258 -24.07 10.03 -11.03
CA ASN A 258 -24.93 11.10 -10.53
C ASN A 258 -24.11 12.31 -10.06
N LEU A 259 -23.04 12.07 -9.31
CA LEU A 259 -22.11 13.12 -8.88
C LEU A 259 -21.42 13.78 -10.09
N GLU A 260 -20.94 13.00 -11.06
CA GLU A 260 -20.35 13.54 -12.30
C GLU A 260 -21.34 14.43 -13.06
N LYS A 261 -22.62 14.03 -13.17
CA LYS A 261 -23.68 14.82 -13.81
C LYS A 261 -23.96 16.11 -13.03
N LYS A 262 -24.08 16.02 -11.70
CA LYS A 262 -24.40 17.14 -10.81
C LYS A 262 -23.30 18.20 -10.84
N HIS A 263 -22.05 17.79 -10.67
CA HIS A 263 -20.91 18.68 -10.54
C HIS A 263 -20.20 19.00 -11.86
N LYS A 264 -20.65 18.39 -12.98
CA LYS A 264 -20.12 18.55 -14.34
C LYS A 264 -18.60 18.30 -14.42
N THR A 265 -18.14 17.24 -13.74
CA THR A 265 -16.72 16.85 -13.72
C THR A 265 -16.58 15.33 -13.76
N LYS A 266 -15.40 14.81 -14.08
CA LYS A 266 -15.09 13.37 -14.04
C LYS A 266 -14.48 13.01 -12.70
N LEU A 267 -14.94 11.90 -12.11
CA LEU A 267 -14.47 11.43 -10.81
C LEU A 267 -13.76 10.06 -10.90
N ARG A 268 -13.32 9.71 -12.11
CA ARG A 268 -12.70 8.43 -12.46
C ARG A 268 -11.36 8.67 -13.13
N TYR A 269 -10.46 7.72 -12.93
CA TYR A 269 -9.23 7.68 -13.69
C TYR A 269 -9.52 7.14 -15.09
N ASP A 270 -8.95 7.78 -16.09
CA ASP A 270 -8.99 7.29 -17.46
C ASP A 270 -7.90 6.23 -17.65
N TYR A 271 -8.27 4.97 -17.41
CA TYR A 271 -7.36 3.83 -17.50
C TYR A 271 -6.78 3.61 -18.90
N SER A 272 -7.34 4.22 -19.96
CA SER A 272 -6.71 4.16 -21.29
C SER A 272 -5.31 4.80 -21.30
N LYS A 273 -5.05 5.73 -20.38
CA LYS A 273 -3.76 6.40 -20.20
C LYS A 273 -2.68 5.53 -19.57
N LEU A 274 -3.04 4.40 -18.98
CA LEU A 274 -2.11 3.51 -18.29
C LEU A 274 -1.38 2.52 -19.21
N GLU A 275 -1.63 2.55 -20.53
CA GLU A 275 -1.05 1.64 -21.54
C GLU A 275 -0.89 0.20 -21.02
N THR A 276 -1.95 -0.34 -20.41
CA THR A 276 -1.87 -1.63 -19.72
C THR A 276 -1.76 -2.76 -20.75
N LYS A 277 -0.64 -3.48 -20.71
CA LYS A 277 -0.36 -4.62 -21.61
C LYS A 277 -0.56 -5.93 -20.85
N LYS A 278 -1.14 -6.93 -21.51
CA LYS A 278 -1.15 -8.30 -20.98
C LYS A 278 0.27 -8.86 -21.03
N VAL A 279 0.71 -9.50 -19.96
CA VAL A 279 2.04 -10.12 -19.85
C VAL A 279 1.91 -11.57 -19.45
N LYS A 280 2.96 -12.35 -19.72
CA LYS A 280 3.04 -13.74 -19.26
C LYS A 280 2.96 -13.76 -17.72
N PRO A 281 2.04 -14.52 -17.11
CA PRO A 281 1.98 -14.61 -15.65
C PRO A 281 3.25 -15.22 -15.08
N LEU A 282 3.58 -14.83 -13.84
CA LEU A 282 4.58 -15.53 -13.06
C LEU A 282 4.09 -16.95 -12.74
N PRO A 283 4.96 -17.97 -12.84
CA PRO A 283 4.57 -19.35 -12.59
C PRO A 283 4.09 -19.51 -11.14
N ILE A 284 2.89 -20.08 -10.99
CA ILE A 284 2.33 -20.44 -9.68
C ILE A 284 3.10 -21.66 -9.16
N LYS A 285 3.82 -21.49 -8.05
CA LYS A 285 4.66 -22.55 -7.44
C LYS A 285 3.88 -23.59 -6.64
N PHE A 286 2.80 -23.18 -5.98
CA PHE A 286 1.96 -24.06 -5.19
C PHE A 286 0.49 -23.85 -5.55
N LYS A 287 -0.31 -24.91 -5.51
CA LYS A 287 -1.76 -24.89 -5.72
C LYS A 287 -2.47 -25.05 -4.39
N LYS A 288 -3.73 -24.62 -4.36
CA LYS A 288 -4.61 -24.87 -3.21
C LYS A 288 -4.67 -26.38 -2.94
N ASN A 289 -4.58 -26.75 -1.66
CA ASN A 289 -4.48 -28.11 -1.12
C ASN A 289 -3.11 -28.78 -1.18
N ASP A 290 -2.10 -28.18 -1.81
CA ASP A 290 -0.73 -28.73 -1.77
C ASP A 290 -0.23 -28.80 -0.32
N LYS A 291 0.50 -29.87 0.00
CA LYS A 291 1.22 -30.02 1.26
C LYS A 291 2.68 -29.69 1.01
N VAL A 292 3.19 -28.67 1.69
CA VAL A 292 4.52 -28.10 1.46
C VAL A 292 5.29 -28.09 2.77
N SER A 293 6.57 -28.45 2.73
CA SER A 293 7.49 -28.19 3.84
C SER A 293 8.05 -26.78 3.68
N VAL A 294 7.82 -25.94 4.68
CA VAL A 294 8.26 -24.53 4.68
C VAL A 294 9.25 -24.29 5.80
N GLU A 295 10.25 -23.47 5.54
CA GLU A 295 11.18 -22.98 6.56
C GLU A 295 10.61 -21.70 7.19
N ILE A 296 10.40 -21.68 8.50
CA ILE A 296 9.89 -20.50 9.22
C ILE A 296 10.99 -19.46 9.36
N LYS A 297 10.77 -18.25 8.81
CA LYS A 297 11.76 -17.16 8.79
C LYS A 297 11.44 -16.00 9.74
N SER A 298 10.16 -15.68 9.92
CA SER A 298 9.76 -14.47 10.65
C SER A 298 8.38 -14.61 11.28
N PRO A 299 8.07 -13.86 12.36
CA PRO A 299 6.68 -13.52 12.70
C PRO A 299 5.90 -13.03 11.48
N GLY A 300 4.61 -13.30 11.48
CA GLY A 300 3.69 -12.79 10.48
C GLY A 300 3.28 -11.35 10.78
N TRP A 301 2.48 -10.80 9.88
CA TRP A 301 1.92 -9.46 10.06
C TRP A 301 0.97 -9.39 11.25
N PHE A 302 0.18 -10.45 11.45
CA PHE A 302 -0.70 -10.58 12.61
C PHE A 302 -0.03 -11.43 13.68
N SER A 303 -0.45 -11.23 14.93
CA SER A 303 0.12 -11.92 16.10
C SER A 303 -0.05 -13.44 16.08
N ASN A 304 -0.99 -13.98 15.32
CA ASN A 304 -1.24 -15.42 15.17
C ASN A 304 -0.74 -15.97 13.82
N GLN A 305 0.20 -15.28 13.18
CA GLN A 305 0.76 -15.66 11.90
C GLN A 305 2.29 -15.77 11.96
N SER A 306 2.83 -16.48 10.97
CA SER A 306 4.27 -16.57 10.69
C SER A 306 4.50 -16.51 9.18
N ILE A 307 5.72 -16.18 8.77
CA ILE A 307 6.17 -16.21 7.38
C ILE A 307 7.06 -17.43 7.21
N GLY A 308 6.63 -18.34 6.34
CA GLY A 308 7.44 -19.46 5.87
C GLY A 308 7.96 -19.23 4.46
N VAL A 309 9.02 -19.93 4.09
CA VAL A 309 9.61 -19.89 2.76
C VAL A 309 9.69 -21.30 2.16
N ALA A 310 9.28 -21.42 0.91
CA ALA A 310 9.49 -22.61 0.08
C ALA A 310 9.48 -22.25 -1.40
N GLY A 311 10.29 -22.91 -2.22
CA GLY A 311 10.24 -22.78 -3.69
C GLY A 311 10.44 -21.35 -4.21
N ASN A 312 11.29 -20.55 -3.55
CA ASN A 312 11.48 -19.13 -3.80
C ASN A 312 10.16 -18.32 -3.73
N ARG A 313 9.30 -18.66 -2.78
CA ARG A 313 8.11 -17.90 -2.41
C ARG A 313 8.02 -17.77 -0.90
N ALA A 314 7.64 -16.58 -0.44
CA ALA A 314 7.17 -16.38 0.92
C ALA A 314 5.71 -16.84 1.05
N ILE A 315 5.33 -17.33 2.22
CA ILE A 315 4.00 -17.91 2.48
C ILE A 315 3.54 -17.40 3.85
N THR A 316 2.34 -16.81 3.89
CA THR A 316 1.70 -16.47 5.17
C THR A 316 1.09 -17.72 5.76
N ILE A 317 1.53 -18.10 6.96
CA ILE A 317 1.01 -19.25 7.68
C ILE A 317 0.07 -18.75 8.76
N LEU A 318 -1.20 -19.10 8.64
CA LEU A 318 -2.25 -18.74 9.58
C LEU A 318 -2.23 -19.66 10.80
N ASN A 319 -2.71 -19.14 11.93
CA ASN A 319 -2.88 -19.87 13.19
C ASN A 319 -1.57 -20.53 13.70
N HIS A 320 -0.43 -19.86 13.45
CA HIS A 320 0.89 -20.32 13.86
C HIS A 320 1.74 -19.13 14.28
N LYS A 321 2.08 -19.04 15.57
CA LYS A 321 3.00 -18.02 16.12
C LYS A 321 4.45 -18.43 15.83
N ALA A 322 5.31 -17.46 15.52
CA ALA A 322 6.68 -17.73 15.07
C ALA A 322 7.70 -18.02 16.20
N ASP A 323 7.26 -18.62 17.31
CA ASP A 323 8.16 -18.95 18.43
C ASP A 323 9.01 -20.22 18.15
N VAL A 324 8.84 -20.83 16.98
CA VAL A 324 9.53 -22.05 16.55
C VAL A 324 10.25 -21.81 15.23
N LYS A 325 11.58 -21.63 15.29
CA LYS A 325 12.45 -21.72 14.11
C LYS A 325 12.50 -23.17 13.64
N GLY A 326 12.47 -23.40 12.33
CA GLY A 326 12.61 -24.73 11.74
C GLY A 326 11.64 -24.99 10.59
N ASN A 327 11.54 -26.28 10.23
CA ASN A 327 10.68 -26.73 9.13
C ASN A 327 9.29 -27.11 9.64
N LEU A 328 8.25 -26.63 8.94
CA LEU A 328 6.85 -26.93 9.23
C LEU A 328 6.17 -27.51 7.98
N LYS A 329 5.38 -28.57 8.14
CA LYS A 329 4.48 -29.03 7.06
C LYS A 329 3.19 -28.23 7.12
N VAL A 330 2.88 -27.55 6.02
CA VAL A 330 1.67 -26.74 5.87
C VAL A 330 0.84 -27.21 4.69
N LYS A 331 -0.47 -26.93 4.73
CA LYS A 331 -1.38 -27.08 3.60
C LYS A 331 -1.70 -25.70 3.03
N ILE A 332 -1.50 -25.51 1.73
CA ILE A 332 -1.87 -24.26 1.06
C ILE A 332 -3.40 -24.17 1.01
N ILE A 333 -3.96 -23.09 1.55
CA ILE A 333 -5.40 -22.82 1.55
C ILE A 333 -5.79 -21.81 0.47
N GLU A 334 -4.87 -20.93 0.08
CA GLU A 334 -5.04 -19.96 -1.00
C GLU A 334 -3.75 -19.80 -1.79
N ALA A 335 -3.90 -19.76 -3.12
CA ALA A 335 -2.82 -19.50 -4.08
C ALA A 335 -3.38 -18.64 -5.21
N LYS A 336 -3.33 -17.32 -5.07
CA LYS A 336 -3.91 -16.38 -6.04
C LYS A 336 -2.89 -15.30 -6.38
N SER A 337 -2.58 -15.10 -7.66
CA SER A 337 -1.61 -14.09 -8.11
C SER A 337 -0.24 -14.19 -7.40
N ASN A 338 0.27 -15.41 -7.20
CA ASN A 338 1.48 -15.69 -6.41
C ASN A 338 1.42 -15.21 -4.94
N ILE A 339 0.24 -14.94 -4.38
CA ILE A 339 0.04 -14.75 -2.95
C ILE A 339 -0.39 -16.08 -2.34
N TYR A 340 0.28 -16.50 -1.27
CA TYR A 340 0.08 -17.80 -0.64
C TYR A 340 -0.36 -17.66 0.82
N LEU A 341 -1.49 -18.29 1.14
CA LEU A 341 -1.93 -18.52 2.52
C LEU A 341 -1.90 -20.02 2.80
N ALA A 342 -1.42 -20.39 3.98
CA ALA A 342 -1.32 -21.78 4.40
C ALA A 342 -1.72 -21.97 5.87
N GLU A 343 -2.04 -23.20 6.24
CA GLU A 343 -2.29 -23.61 7.62
C GLU A 343 -1.41 -24.82 7.99
N PRO A 344 -0.97 -24.96 9.25
CA PRO A 344 -0.24 -26.14 9.70
C PRO A 344 -1.03 -27.43 9.44
N VAL A 345 -0.35 -28.47 8.93
CA VAL A 345 -0.96 -29.80 8.84
C VAL A 345 -1.04 -30.37 10.26
N LYS A 346 -2.25 -30.58 10.77
CA LYS A 346 -2.45 -31.28 12.05
C LYS A 346 -1.76 -32.64 12.00
N ARG A 347 -0.77 -32.88 12.85
CA ARG A 347 -0.25 -34.25 13.07
C ARG A 347 -1.40 -35.05 13.69
N ARG A 348 -1.85 -36.11 13.02
CA ARG A 348 -2.60 -37.16 13.71
C ARG A 348 -1.62 -37.77 14.70
N ILE A 349 -1.80 -37.47 15.99
CA ILE A 349 -1.20 -38.27 17.04
C ILE A 349 -1.86 -39.63 16.89
N ARG A 350 -1.14 -40.62 16.36
CA ARG A 350 -1.53 -42.01 16.51
C ARG A 350 -1.28 -42.31 17.99
N PHE A 351 -2.37 -42.41 18.75
CA PHE A 351 -2.32 -42.96 20.10
C PHE A 351 -2.01 -44.45 20.01
#